data_AF-A0A5B0WHW0-F1
#
_entry.id   AF-A0A5B0WHW0-F1
#
_cell.length_a   1.000
_cell.length_b   1.000
_cell.length_c   1.000
_cell.angle_alpha   90.00
_cell.angle_beta   90.00
_cell.angle_gamma   90.00
#
_symmetry.space_group_name_H-M   'P 1'
#
loop_
_entity.id
_entity.type
_entity.pdbx_description
1 polymer ?
#
loop_
_entity_poly.entity_id
_entity_poly.type
_entity_poly.pdbx_seq_one_letter_code
_entity_poly.pdbx_strand_id
1 'polypeptide(L)'
;MKKKKVLLWTIGVVAVVTAGLLVYTFLPDKSSQAAEVPVNTATVTKGDIVVNVSGAGSVTATETGKVKTKDAGTVAEVLVKEGDNVKKGQILITFEGDDLSDNLKQEQTSLTSLEEDLQDKQEQYKKLAVAGASEDELASAKRSIEKAKTDIASQIEKIAAVQEDMIPPDPLTAPIDGTVTAVNIASGEKAMDGSELIDITDYANLSVIVQVDELDIPTVKIGMPATISLDALPDTEFKGSVTKIAKEGTVSNGVSLFDVTVGLTTSEGALVGMSAEVSVTTAEKKDVLTVPIEAVQERNGKYTVSLPLTAGSAGSTDSSKASSEGQAPMPSGAPDARDGAMPSGAPDARGGTMPNGAAGTRNRGNSNQRTVSVEVGIHDESSIEIVSGLNEGDKVIIPTVISTKTGTTSTEMQMQGGMGGMGGAGFGGGGFSGGGGFSGGGTGGTGGAPGGGGGGSR
;
A
#
# COMPACT_ATOMS: atom_id res chain seq x y z
N MET A 1 40.05 42.33 -95.82
CA MET A 1 39.52 41.14 -95.12
C MET A 1 39.43 41.24 -93.59
N LYS A 2 39.88 42.33 -92.93
CA LYS A 2 39.91 42.43 -91.44
C LYS A 2 38.59 42.87 -90.77
N LYS A 3 37.68 43.56 -91.46
CA LYS A 3 36.42 44.10 -90.87
C LYS A 3 35.30 43.05 -90.67
N LYS A 4 35.28 41.95 -91.44
CA LYS A 4 34.25 40.90 -91.32
C LYS A 4 34.43 39.99 -90.09
N LYS A 5 35.65 39.85 -89.56
CA LYS A 5 35.94 39.02 -88.37
C LYS A 5 35.52 39.70 -87.06
N VAL A 6 35.57 41.03 -87.00
CA VAL A 6 35.15 41.80 -85.82
C VAL A 6 33.63 41.78 -85.65
N LEU A 7 32.87 41.84 -86.75
CA LEU A 7 31.41 41.78 -86.74
C LEU A 7 30.87 40.41 -86.27
N LEU A 8 31.57 39.31 -86.60
CA LEU A 8 31.22 37.96 -86.16
C LEU A 8 31.44 37.75 -84.65
N TRP A 9 32.47 38.37 -84.08
CA TRP A 9 32.73 38.28 -82.63
C TRP A 9 31.72 39.08 -81.81
N THR A 10 31.28 40.25 -82.29
CA THR A 10 30.28 41.07 -81.58
C THR A 10 28.90 40.41 -81.56
N ILE A 11 28.51 39.70 -82.63
CA ILE A 11 27.24 38.97 -82.69
C ILE A 11 27.25 37.76 -81.74
N GLY A 12 28.40 37.07 -81.63
CA GLY A 12 28.56 35.95 -80.70
C GLY A 12 28.39 36.35 -79.24
N VAL A 13 28.96 37.49 -78.82
CA VAL A 13 28.84 37.97 -77.44
C VAL A 13 27.39 38.39 -77.11
N VAL A 14 26.71 39.07 -78.04
CA VAL A 14 25.30 39.47 -77.84
C VAL A 14 24.38 38.25 -77.77
N ALA A 15 24.65 37.18 -78.54
CA ALA A 15 23.89 35.94 -78.46
C ALA A 15 24.05 35.21 -77.11
N VAL A 16 25.26 35.22 -76.53
CA VAL A 16 25.51 34.58 -75.22
C VAL A 16 24.86 35.39 -74.08
N VAL A 17 24.90 36.72 -74.14
CA VAL A 17 24.27 37.57 -73.12
C VAL A 17 22.74 37.47 -73.18
N THR A 18 22.17 37.42 -74.38
CA THR A 18 20.71 37.25 -74.55
C THR A 18 20.23 35.85 -74.17
N ALA A 19 21.01 34.80 -74.45
CA ALA A 19 20.73 33.45 -73.97
C ALA A 19 20.83 33.35 -72.45
N GLY A 20 21.83 33.98 -71.82
CA GLY A 20 21.97 34.02 -70.36
C GLY A 20 20.83 34.77 -69.68
N LEU A 21 20.36 35.88 -70.26
CA LEU A 21 19.22 36.65 -69.74
C LEU A 21 17.89 35.90 -69.91
N LEU A 22 17.72 35.17 -71.03
CA LEU A 22 16.56 34.31 -71.25
C LEU A 22 16.54 33.14 -70.27
N VAL A 23 17.67 32.50 -69.99
CA VAL A 23 17.74 31.42 -68.98
C VAL A 23 17.45 31.98 -67.58
N TYR A 24 17.98 33.14 -67.21
CA TYR A 24 17.72 33.74 -65.90
C TYR A 24 16.24 34.14 -65.69
N THR A 25 15.54 34.54 -66.76
CA THR A 25 14.12 34.94 -66.68
C THR A 25 13.13 33.78 -66.86
N PHE A 26 13.59 32.62 -67.35
CA PHE A 26 12.77 31.41 -67.54
C PHE A 26 13.07 30.29 -66.53
N LEU A 27 13.88 30.54 -65.48
CA LEU A 27 13.89 29.64 -64.33
C LEU A 27 12.53 29.80 -63.60
N PRO A 28 11.69 28.75 -63.57
CA PRO A 28 10.47 28.81 -62.77
C PRO A 28 10.88 28.96 -61.30
N ASP A 29 10.41 30.03 -60.67
CA ASP A 29 10.40 30.14 -59.21
C ASP A 29 9.78 28.84 -58.69
N LYS A 30 10.60 28.02 -58.01
CA LYS A 30 10.12 26.97 -57.12
C LYS A 30 9.46 27.70 -55.94
N SER A 31 8.29 28.24 -56.23
CA SER A 31 7.28 28.66 -55.28
C SER A 31 7.17 27.57 -54.24
N SER A 32 7.29 28.04 -53.00
CA SER A 32 7.27 27.27 -51.78
C SER A 32 6.15 26.23 -51.82
N GLN A 33 6.51 24.98 -52.08
CA GLN A 33 5.76 23.86 -51.55
C GLN A 33 5.88 24.04 -50.04
N ALA A 34 4.81 24.54 -49.41
CA ALA A 34 4.72 24.60 -47.96
C ALA A 34 5.04 23.18 -47.49
N ALA A 35 6.20 23.01 -46.86
CA ALA A 35 6.51 21.76 -46.18
C ALA A 35 5.41 21.62 -45.14
N GLU A 36 4.47 20.70 -45.37
CA GLU A 36 3.48 20.33 -44.36
C GLU A 36 4.30 19.95 -43.13
N VAL A 37 4.15 20.71 -42.05
CA VAL A 37 4.78 20.37 -40.78
C VAL A 37 4.30 18.97 -40.47
N PRO A 38 5.18 17.95 -40.42
CA PRO A 38 4.75 16.58 -40.19
C PRO A 38 4.09 16.54 -38.81
N VAL A 39 2.77 16.32 -38.80
CA VAL A 39 2.00 16.14 -37.58
C VAL A 39 1.97 14.65 -37.27
N ASN A 40 2.36 14.29 -36.05
CA ASN A 40 2.21 12.93 -35.57
C ASN A 40 0.71 12.63 -35.47
N THR A 41 0.26 11.59 -36.16
CA THR A 41 -1.15 11.17 -36.15
C THR A 41 -1.26 9.71 -35.76
N ALA A 42 -2.31 9.38 -35.03
CA ALA A 42 -2.75 8.02 -34.74
C ALA A 42 -4.10 7.78 -35.42
N THR A 43 -4.41 6.52 -35.73
CA THR A 43 -5.72 6.15 -36.31
C THR A 43 -6.60 5.60 -35.19
N VAL A 44 -7.86 6.00 -35.14
CA VAL A 44 -8.86 5.41 -34.23
C VAL A 44 -9.12 3.99 -34.68
N THR A 45 -8.86 3.02 -33.82
CA THR A 45 -9.07 1.60 -34.10
C THR A 45 -9.94 0.98 -33.03
N LYS A 46 -10.62 -0.11 -33.36
CA LYS A 46 -11.22 -0.94 -32.31
C LYS A 46 -10.17 -1.82 -31.65
N GLY A 47 -10.26 -1.95 -30.34
CA GLY A 47 -9.40 -2.80 -29.55
C GLY A 47 -10.05 -3.14 -28.21
N ASP A 48 -9.39 -4.02 -27.49
CA ASP A 48 -9.76 -4.35 -26.12
C ASP A 48 -8.97 -3.45 -25.17
N ILE A 49 -9.62 -2.90 -24.15
CA ILE A 49 -8.97 -2.15 -23.07
C ILE A 49 -9.11 -2.96 -21.79
N VAL A 50 -7.96 -3.22 -21.16
CA VAL A 50 -7.86 -3.88 -19.86
C VAL A 50 -7.19 -2.91 -18.91
N VAL A 51 -7.92 -2.51 -17.87
CA VAL A 51 -7.36 -1.69 -16.79
C VAL A 51 -6.88 -2.64 -15.71
N ASN A 52 -5.61 -2.53 -15.37
CA ASN A 52 -4.98 -3.31 -14.33
C ASN A 52 -4.40 -2.41 -13.24
N VAL A 53 -4.29 -2.99 -12.05
CA VAL A 53 -3.54 -2.42 -10.94
C VAL A 53 -2.48 -3.44 -10.58
N SER A 54 -1.21 -3.03 -10.67
CA SER A 54 -0.08 -3.88 -10.36
C SER A 54 0.47 -3.59 -8.96
N GLY A 55 0.93 -4.63 -8.29
CA GLY A 55 1.64 -4.51 -7.02
C GLY A 55 2.70 -5.59 -6.87
N ALA A 56 3.79 -5.25 -6.21
CA ALA A 56 4.79 -6.22 -5.79
C ALA A 56 4.44 -6.78 -4.40
N GLY A 57 4.79 -8.05 -4.18
CA GLY A 57 4.49 -8.74 -2.94
C GLY A 57 5.26 -10.04 -2.78
N SER A 58 4.81 -10.86 -1.85
CA SER A 58 5.38 -12.18 -1.62
C SER A 58 4.30 -13.23 -1.38
N VAL A 59 4.64 -14.48 -1.73
CA VAL A 59 3.79 -15.64 -1.50
C VAL A 59 3.77 -15.97 -0.01
N THR A 60 2.58 -16.14 0.54
CA THR A 60 2.32 -16.50 1.93
C THR A 60 1.34 -17.67 2.01
N ALA A 61 1.47 -18.52 3.03
CA ALA A 61 0.42 -19.48 3.34
C ALA A 61 -0.85 -18.75 3.77
N THR A 62 -2.01 -19.27 3.38
CA THR A 62 -3.30 -18.64 3.72
C THR A 62 -3.58 -18.73 5.21
N GLU A 63 -3.25 -19.86 5.82
CA GLU A 63 -3.39 -20.07 7.26
C GLU A 63 -2.11 -20.68 7.86
N THR A 64 -1.68 -20.10 8.97
CA THR A 64 -0.65 -20.66 9.84
C THR A 64 -1.25 -20.89 11.23
N GLY A 65 -1.22 -22.15 11.67
CA GLY A 65 -1.73 -22.58 12.95
C GLY A 65 -0.57 -22.76 13.93
N LYS A 66 -0.48 -21.85 14.90
CA LYS A 66 0.42 -22.02 16.05
C LYS A 66 -0.27 -22.83 17.13
N VAL A 67 0.26 -24.01 17.41
CA VAL A 67 -0.31 -24.92 18.40
C VAL A 67 0.30 -24.62 19.76
N LYS A 68 -0.53 -24.12 20.67
CA LYS A 68 -0.12 -23.74 22.04
C LYS A 68 -0.76 -24.64 23.06
N THR A 69 -0.02 -24.97 24.12
CA THR A 69 -0.63 -25.63 25.28
C THR A 69 -1.39 -24.61 26.14
N LYS A 70 -2.52 -25.03 26.72
CA LYS A 70 -3.30 -24.22 27.67
C LYS A 70 -2.88 -24.43 29.12
N ASP A 71 -2.28 -25.58 29.39
CA ASP A 71 -1.89 -26.00 30.72
C ASP A 71 -0.42 -26.40 30.70
N ALA A 72 0.27 -26.18 31.81
CA ALA A 72 1.61 -26.70 31.98
C ALA A 72 1.55 -28.21 32.23
N GLY A 73 2.44 -28.98 31.61
CA GLY A 73 2.41 -30.44 31.72
C GLY A 73 3.67 -31.09 31.18
N THR A 74 3.95 -32.31 31.63
CA THR A 74 5.05 -33.12 31.09
C THR A 74 4.57 -33.83 29.84
N VAL A 75 5.32 -33.73 28.75
CA VAL A 75 4.97 -34.38 27.48
C VAL A 75 5.26 -35.87 27.59
N ALA A 76 4.24 -36.72 27.39
CA ALA A 76 4.40 -38.16 27.29
C ALA A 76 5.02 -38.53 25.94
N GLU A 77 4.40 -38.06 24.86
CA GLU A 77 4.81 -38.42 23.51
C GLU A 77 4.48 -37.31 22.53
N VAL A 78 5.42 -37.05 21.62
CA VAL A 78 5.21 -36.22 20.43
C VAL A 78 4.97 -37.16 19.24
N LEU A 79 3.76 -37.13 18.70
CA LEU A 79 3.27 -38.06 17.67
C LEU A 79 3.53 -37.59 16.23
N VAL A 80 4.19 -36.45 16.07
CA VAL A 80 4.46 -35.82 14.77
C VAL A 80 5.90 -35.33 14.68
N LYS A 81 6.38 -35.18 13.45
CA LYS A 81 7.71 -34.66 13.12
C LYS A 81 7.59 -33.53 12.12
N GLU A 82 8.64 -32.72 12.03
CA GLU A 82 8.75 -31.71 10.97
C GLU A 82 8.62 -32.36 9.59
N GLY A 83 7.77 -31.78 8.75
CA GLY A 83 7.41 -32.27 7.42
C GLY A 83 6.19 -33.20 7.38
N ASP A 84 5.64 -33.63 8.52
CA ASP A 84 4.44 -34.47 8.53
C ASP A 84 3.19 -33.67 8.14
N ASN A 85 2.27 -34.31 7.40
CA ASN A 85 0.96 -33.75 7.10
C ASN A 85 -0.06 -34.15 8.17
N VAL A 86 -0.78 -33.17 8.70
CA VAL A 86 -1.74 -33.34 9.79
C VAL A 86 -3.11 -32.79 9.40
N LYS A 87 -4.15 -33.37 10.00
CA LYS A 87 -5.53 -32.90 9.85
C LYS A 87 -6.00 -32.17 11.09
N LYS A 88 -6.92 -31.22 10.94
CA LYS A 88 -7.61 -30.55 12.03
C LYS A 88 -8.21 -31.57 13.00
N GLY A 89 -7.90 -31.40 14.28
CA GLY A 89 -8.31 -32.31 15.37
C GLY A 89 -7.42 -33.54 15.54
N GLN A 90 -6.41 -33.77 14.68
CA GLN A 90 -5.44 -34.83 14.88
C GLN A 90 -4.61 -34.56 16.13
N ILE A 91 -4.42 -35.59 16.95
CA ILE A 91 -3.58 -35.52 18.15
C ILE A 91 -2.11 -35.41 17.72
N LEU A 92 -1.42 -34.42 18.29
CA LEU A 92 -0.01 -34.12 18.02
C LEU A 92 0.87 -34.45 19.22
N ILE A 93 0.39 -34.14 20.43
CA ILE A 93 1.11 -34.33 21.67
C ILE A 93 0.15 -34.90 22.72
N THR A 94 0.63 -35.86 23.49
CA THR A 94 -0.04 -36.37 24.70
C THR A 94 0.77 -36.00 25.92
N PHE A 95 0.09 -35.76 27.04
CA PHE A 95 0.73 -35.41 28.31
C PHE A 95 0.71 -36.58 29.30
N GLU A 96 1.66 -36.58 30.23
CA GLU A 96 1.68 -37.48 31.39
C GLU A 96 0.86 -36.86 32.52
N GLY A 97 0.17 -37.71 33.29
CA GLY A 97 -0.39 -37.33 34.58
C GLY A 97 0.70 -37.45 35.65
N ASP A 98 0.56 -36.71 36.75
CA ASP A 98 1.53 -36.79 37.83
C ASP A 98 1.41 -38.14 38.55
N ASP A 99 2.54 -38.82 38.82
CA ASP A 99 2.54 -40.03 39.65
C ASP A 99 2.45 -39.66 41.13
N LEU A 100 1.21 -39.51 41.59
CA LEU A 100 0.88 -39.21 42.99
C LEU A 100 0.34 -40.45 43.73
N SER A 101 0.70 -41.66 43.26
CA SER A 101 0.19 -42.92 43.81
C SER A 101 0.46 -43.07 45.32
N ASP A 102 1.65 -42.66 45.78
CA ASP A 102 2.01 -42.71 47.20
C ASP A 102 1.24 -41.68 48.04
N ASN A 103 1.04 -40.47 47.51
CA ASN A 103 0.25 -39.44 48.17
C ASN A 103 -1.22 -39.88 48.28
N LEU A 104 -1.78 -40.43 47.19
CA LEU A 104 -3.13 -40.97 47.19
C LEU A 104 -3.30 -42.05 48.27
N LYS A 105 -2.33 -42.96 48.38
CA LYS A 105 -2.33 -44.02 49.40
C LYS A 105 -2.25 -43.45 50.82
N GLN A 106 -1.48 -42.40 51.04
CA GLN A 106 -1.39 -41.72 52.33
C GLN A 106 -2.72 -41.04 52.71
N GLU A 107 -3.35 -40.33 51.78
CA GLU A 107 -4.64 -39.68 52.02
C GLU A 107 -5.76 -40.71 52.25
N GLN A 108 -5.73 -41.85 51.55
CA GLN A 108 -6.64 -42.97 51.78
C GLN A 108 -6.43 -43.60 53.17
N THR A 109 -5.18 -43.78 53.60
CA THR A 109 -4.88 -44.30 54.95
C THR A 109 -5.40 -43.34 56.03
N SER A 110 -5.29 -42.04 55.78
CA SER A 110 -5.82 -41.00 56.68
C SER A 110 -7.35 -41.02 56.74
N LEU A 111 -8.02 -41.25 55.61
CA LEU A 111 -9.46 -41.47 55.57
C LEU A 111 -9.88 -42.67 56.42
N THR A 112 -9.21 -43.81 56.29
CA THR A 112 -9.48 -45.00 57.11
C THR A 112 -9.39 -44.69 58.61
N SER A 113 -8.36 -43.94 59.03
CA SER A 113 -8.22 -43.55 60.45
C SER A 113 -9.36 -42.63 60.93
N LEU A 114 -9.88 -41.75 60.07
CA LEU A 114 -11.02 -40.89 60.41
C LEU A 114 -12.34 -41.67 60.47
N GLU A 115 -12.50 -42.68 59.61
CA GLU A 115 -13.65 -43.58 59.65
C GLU A 115 -13.69 -44.41 60.95
N GLU A 116 -12.52 -44.90 61.40
CA GLU A 116 -12.37 -45.58 62.69
C GLU A 116 -12.72 -44.64 63.87
N ASP A 117 -12.24 -43.40 63.87
CA ASP A 117 -12.58 -42.40 64.90
C ASP A 117 -14.08 -42.06 64.91
N LEU A 118 -14.72 -41.95 63.74
CA LEU A 118 -16.16 -41.80 63.64
C LEU A 118 -16.89 -42.99 64.27
N GLN A 119 -16.44 -44.22 63.98
CA GLN A 119 -17.02 -45.43 64.55
C GLN A 119 -16.90 -45.45 66.08
N ASP A 120 -15.74 -45.13 66.62
CA ASP A 120 -15.50 -45.07 68.07
C ASP A 120 -16.40 -44.03 68.74
N LYS A 121 -16.53 -42.84 68.15
CA LYS A 121 -17.44 -41.78 68.63
C LYS A 121 -18.90 -42.21 68.59
N GLN A 122 -19.32 -42.93 67.54
CA GLN A 122 -20.67 -43.49 67.45
C GLN A 122 -20.91 -44.55 68.51
N GLU A 123 -19.94 -45.42 68.78
CA GLU A 123 -20.05 -46.44 69.82
C GLU A 123 -20.10 -45.81 71.22
N GLN A 124 -19.27 -44.79 71.47
CA GLN A 124 -19.31 -44.02 72.71
C GLN A 124 -20.67 -43.35 72.91
N TYR A 125 -21.24 -42.74 71.88
CA TYR A 125 -22.58 -42.16 71.93
C TYR A 125 -23.64 -43.20 72.30
N LYS A 126 -23.60 -44.40 71.69
CA LYS A 126 -24.52 -45.51 72.01
C LYS A 126 -24.39 -45.93 73.48
N LYS A 127 -23.16 -46.07 73.99
CA LYS A 127 -22.90 -46.43 75.40
C LYS A 127 -23.48 -45.38 76.36
N LEU A 128 -23.27 -44.09 76.09
CA LEU A 128 -23.83 -42.99 76.90
C LEU A 128 -25.37 -42.98 76.89
N ALA A 129 -25.99 -43.22 75.72
CA ALA A 129 -27.43 -43.27 75.59
C ALA A 129 -28.05 -44.42 76.39
N VAL A 130 -27.44 -45.62 76.35
CA VAL A 130 -27.90 -46.79 77.14
C VAL A 130 -27.70 -46.58 78.64
N ALA A 131 -26.64 -45.90 79.04
CA ALA A 131 -26.35 -45.61 80.45
C ALA A 131 -27.22 -44.52 81.07
N GLY A 132 -28.08 -43.85 80.29
CA GLY A 132 -28.94 -42.77 80.78
C GLY A 132 -28.18 -41.47 81.07
N ALA A 133 -27.13 -41.18 80.29
CA ALA A 133 -26.35 -39.93 80.40
C ALA A 133 -27.24 -38.68 80.24
N SER A 134 -26.76 -37.56 80.79
CA SER A 134 -27.47 -36.28 80.71
C SER A 134 -27.60 -35.77 79.28
N GLU A 135 -28.56 -34.86 79.05
CA GLU A 135 -28.81 -34.30 77.72
C GLU A 135 -27.61 -33.52 77.17
N ASP A 136 -26.88 -32.81 78.04
CA ASP A 136 -25.66 -32.08 77.69
C ASP A 136 -24.53 -33.01 77.23
N GLU A 137 -24.34 -34.15 77.91
CA GLU A 137 -23.36 -35.16 77.54
C GLU A 137 -23.67 -35.76 76.16
N LEU A 138 -24.94 -36.13 75.93
CA LEU A 138 -25.39 -36.64 74.63
C LEU A 138 -25.25 -35.59 73.51
N ALA A 139 -25.54 -34.32 73.79
CA ALA A 139 -25.37 -33.22 72.84
C ALA A 139 -23.89 -32.97 72.52
N SER A 140 -22.98 -33.13 73.48
CA SER A 140 -21.54 -33.04 73.24
C SER A 140 -21.03 -34.19 72.34
N ALA A 141 -21.44 -35.42 72.61
CA ALA A 141 -21.07 -36.59 71.81
C ALA A 141 -21.61 -36.51 70.38
N LYS A 142 -22.85 -36.02 70.19
CA LYS A 142 -23.39 -35.73 68.84
C LYS A 142 -22.53 -34.71 68.09
N ARG A 143 -22.11 -33.62 68.75
CA ARG A 143 -21.21 -32.63 68.13
C ARG A 143 -19.87 -33.24 67.72
N SER A 144 -19.32 -34.16 68.51
CA SER A 144 -18.09 -34.88 68.15
C SER A 144 -18.27 -35.79 66.93
N ILE A 145 -19.42 -36.46 66.81
CA ILE A 145 -19.77 -37.27 65.62
C ILE A 145 -19.89 -36.38 64.38
N GLU A 146 -20.62 -35.27 64.48
CA GLU A 146 -20.76 -34.33 63.35
C GLU A 146 -19.40 -33.74 62.94
N LYS A 147 -18.53 -33.42 63.91
CA LYS A 147 -17.16 -33.00 63.61
C LYS A 147 -16.40 -34.08 62.84
N ALA A 148 -16.45 -35.34 63.29
CA ALA A 148 -15.76 -36.45 62.61
C ALA A 148 -16.28 -36.65 61.17
N LYS A 149 -17.59 -36.49 60.93
CA LYS A 149 -18.14 -36.53 59.57
C LYS A 149 -17.61 -35.38 58.70
N THR A 150 -17.51 -34.17 59.24
CA THR A 150 -16.92 -33.03 58.52
C THR A 150 -15.45 -33.28 58.20
N ASP A 151 -14.69 -33.84 59.14
CA ASP A 151 -13.29 -34.19 58.93
C ASP A 151 -13.14 -35.24 57.81
N ILE A 152 -14.00 -36.26 57.77
CA ILE A 152 -14.09 -37.24 56.66
C ILE A 152 -14.41 -36.56 55.33
N ALA A 153 -15.42 -35.68 55.30
CA ALA A 153 -15.80 -34.97 54.07
C ALA A 153 -14.64 -34.14 53.51
N SER A 154 -13.93 -33.40 54.38
CA SER A 154 -12.73 -32.66 53.99
C SER A 154 -11.61 -33.58 53.49
N GLN A 155 -11.46 -34.77 54.08
CA GLN A 155 -10.46 -35.74 53.65
C GLN A 155 -10.79 -36.33 52.26
N ILE A 156 -12.07 -36.56 51.97
CA ILE A 156 -12.53 -36.98 50.64
C ILE A 156 -12.22 -35.91 49.58
N GLU A 157 -12.41 -34.62 49.90
CA GLU A 157 -12.05 -33.52 48.99
C GLU A 157 -10.55 -33.50 48.65
N LYS A 158 -9.67 -33.77 49.62
CA LYS A 158 -8.22 -33.89 49.36
C LYS A 158 -7.89 -35.08 48.47
N ILE A 159 -8.52 -36.23 48.71
CA ILE A 159 -8.34 -37.41 47.84
C ILE A 159 -8.78 -37.09 46.42
N ALA A 160 -9.92 -36.40 46.25
CA ALA A 160 -10.41 -36.00 44.94
C ALA A 160 -9.44 -35.05 44.22
N ALA A 161 -8.87 -34.06 44.93
CA ALA A 161 -7.86 -33.16 44.37
C ALA A 161 -6.60 -33.91 43.90
N VAL A 162 -6.09 -34.84 44.71
CA VAL A 162 -4.94 -35.68 44.31
C VAL A 162 -5.28 -36.53 43.09
N GLN A 163 -6.49 -37.08 43.01
CA GLN A 163 -6.93 -37.85 41.84
C GLN A 163 -7.05 -36.99 40.58
N GLU A 164 -7.46 -35.73 40.72
CA GLU A 164 -7.55 -34.77 39.61
C GLU A 164 -6.16 -34.46 39.03
N ASP A 165 -5.16 -34.23 39.90
CA ASP A 165 -3.76 -34.00 39.49
C ASP A 165 -3.12 -35.22 38.80
N MET A 166 -3.63 -36.44 39.06
CA MET A 166 -3.18 -37.67 38.38
C MET A 166 -3.77 -37.83 36.97
N ILE A 167 -4.78 -37.05 36.59
CA ILE A 167 -5.36 -37.10 35.25
C ILE A 167 -4.45 -36.34 34.28
N PRO A 168 -3.95 -36.98 33.20
CA PRO A 168 -3.15 -36.27 32.22
C PRO A 168 -3.95 -35.12 31.58
N PRO A 169 -3.33 -33.97 31.33
CA PRO A 169 -3.95 -32.88 30.58
C PRO A 169 -4.49 -33.35 29.23
N ASP A 170 -5.48 -32.63 28.71
CA ASP A 170 -6.08 -32.91 27.41
C ASP A 170 -4.99 -32.96 26.31
N PRO A 171 -5.07 -33.93 25.39
CA PRO A 171 -4.09 -34.04 24.32
C PRO A 171 -4.14 -32.81 23.41
N LEU A 172 -2.96 -32.37 22.97
CA LEU A 172 -2.84 -31.24 22.08
C LEU A 172 -3.15 -31.67 20.64
N THR A 173 -4.07 -30.95 19.99
CA THR A 173 -4.56 -31.28 18.64
C THR A 173 -4.27 -30.18 17.64
N ALA A 174 -4.19 -30.54 16.36
CA ALA A 174 -4.01 -29.59 15.27
C ALA A 174 -5.23 -28.67 15.10
N PRO A 175 -5.07 -27.33 15.07
CA PRO A 175 -6.17 -26.39 14.87
C PRO A 175 -6.64 -26.31 13.41
N ILE A 176 -5.76 -26.65 12.46
CA ILE A 176 -5.98 -26.58 11.01
C ILE A 176 -5.40 -27.82 10.32
N ASP A 177 -5.82 -28.05 9.08
CA ASP A 177 -5.14 -28.98 8.17
C ASP A 177 -3.84 -28.33 7.67
N GLY A 178 -2.76 -29.09 7.52
CA GLY A 178 -1.51 -28.56 6.98
C GLY A 178 -0.30 -29.44 7.21
N THR A 179 0.88 -28.87 6.99
CA THR A 179 2.16 -29.53 7.22
C THR A 179 2.84 -28.95 8.45
N VAL A 180 3.41 -29.81 9.29
CA VAL A 180 4.18 -29.42 10.47
C VAL A 180 5.50 -28.78 10.03
N THR A 181 5.71 -27.51 10.36
CA THR A 181 6.92 -26.76 9.96
C THR A 181 7.97 -26.70 11.06
N ALA A 182 7.56 -26.77 12.32
CA ALA A 182 8.47 -26.77 13.46
C ALA A 182 7.89 -27.58 14.62
N VAL A 183 8.75 -28.30 15.34
CA VAL A 183 8.41 -28.99 16.59
C VAL A 183 9.41 -28.54 17.66
N ASN A 184 8.95 -27.72 18.61
CA ASN A 184 9.80 -27.05 19.59
C ASN A 184 9.81 -27.74 20.97
N ILE A 185 9.37 -29.00 21.04
CA ILE A 185 9.25 -29.75 22.29
C ILE A 185 9.57 -31.23 22.06
N ALA A 186 10.23 -31.87 23.02
CA ALA A 186 10.52 -33.30 22.97
C ALA A 186 9.71 -34.10 24.00
N SER A 187 9.57 -35.41 23.77
CA SER A 187 9.01 -36.33 24.76
C SER A 187 9.82 -36.29 26.06
N GLY A 188 9.13 -36.24 27.20
CA GLY A 188 9.70 -36.09 28.54
C GLY A 188 10.01 -34.65 28.95
N GLU A 189 9.86 -33.67 28.06
CA GLU A 189 10.06 -32.26 28.38
C GLU A 189 8.81 -31.64 29.01
N LYS A 190 8.99 -30.64 29.88
CA LYS A 190 7.88 -29.94 30.54
C LYS A 190 7.47 -28.72 29.73
N ALA A 191 6.27 -28.76 29.17
CA ALA A 191 5.66 -27.64 28.49
C ALA A 191 5.14 -26.60 29.52
N MET A 192 5.36 -25.33 29.22
CA MET A 192 4.83 -24.22 30.03
C MET A 192 3.47 -23.77 29.48
N ASP A 193 2.61 -23.25 30.34
CA ASP A 193 1.36 -22.60 29.91
C ASP A 193 1.63 -21.53 28.84
N GLY A 194 0.85 -21.57 27.76
CA GLY A 194 0.90 -20.63 26.65
C GLY A 194 2.09 -20.81 25.70
N SER A 195 2.98 -21.78 25.95
CA SER A 195 4.11 -22.06 25.07
C SER A 195 3.66 -22.56 23.69
N GLU A 196 4.32 -22.07 22.64
CA GLU A 196 4.11 -22.49 21.25
C GLU A 196 4.94 -23.74 21.00
N LEU A 197 4.27 -24.89 20.87
CA LEU A 197 4.95 -26.19 20.80
C LEU A 197 5.16 -26.67 19.37
N ILE A 198 4.19 -26.40 18.48
CA ILE A 198 4.20 -26.87 17.09
C ILE A 198 3.68 -25.76 16.19
N ASP A 199 4.33 -25.56 15.04
CA ASP A 199 3.83 -24.71 13.97
C ASP A 199 3.31 -25.56 12.81
N ILE A 200 2.12 -25.23 12.31
CA ILE A 200 1.47 -25.89 11.18
C ILE A 200 1.17 -24.84 10.12
N THR A 201 1.50 -25.15 8.86
CA THR A 201 1.27 -24.27 7.72
C THR A 201 0.45 -24.98 6.66
N ASP A 202 -0.60 -24.32 6.16
CA ASP A 202 -1.37 -24.81 5.01
C ASP A 202 -0.68 -24.40 3.69
N TYR A 203 -0.06 -25.37 3.02
CA TYR A 203 0.55 -25.20 1.70
C TYR A 203 -0.40 -25.52 0.53
N ALA A 204 -1.60 -26.05 0.79
CA ALA A 204 -2.56 -26.33 -0.27
C ALA A 204 -3.18 -25.02 -0.80
N ASN A 205 -3.45 -24.08 0.10
CA ASN A 205 -4.00 -22.78 -0.22
C ASN A 205 -2.94 -21.70 0.00
N LEU A 206 -2.29 -21.28 -1.09
CA LEU A 206 -1.34 -20.16 -1.07
C LEU A 206 -2.04 -18.85 -1.44
N SER A 207 -1.54 -17.76 -0.88
CA SER A 207 -1.96 -16.40 -1.20
C SER A 207 -0.74 -15.52 -1.45
N VAL A 208 -0.91 -14.39 -2.13
CA VAL A 208 0.12 -13.36 -2.26
C VAL A 208 -0.41 -12.09 -1.63
N ILE A 209 0.39 -11.47 -0.78
CA ILE A 209 0.08 -10.15 -0.20
C ILE A 209 0.83 -9.12 -1.04
N VAL A 210 0.08 -8.28 -1.75
CA VAL A 210 0.63 -7.18 -2.55
C VAL A 210 0.28 -5.83 -1.94
N GLN A 211 1.21 -4.89 -2.05
CA GLN A 211 1.02 -3.52 -1.63
C GLN A 211 0.52 -2.68 -2.82
N VAL A 212 -0.64 -2.06 -2.66
CA VAL A 212 -1.31 -1.23 -3.68
C VAL A 212 -1.46 0.20 -3.17
N ASP A 213 -1.30 1.19 -4.05
CA ASP A 213 -1.43 2.62 -3.71
C ASP A 213 -2.87 2.98 -3.27
N GLU A 214 -3.00 3.86 -2.27
CA GLU A 214 -4.27 4.42 -1.79
C GLU A 214 -5.19 4.91 -2.92
N LEU A 215 -4.64 5.50 -3.98
CA LEU A 215 -5.42 6.03 -5.11
C LEU A 215 -6.10 4.93 -5.93
N ASP A 216 -5.53 3.72 -5.97
CA ASP A 216 -6.04 2.61 -6.78
C ASP A 216 -7.00 1.71 -6.00
N ILE A 217 -6.92 1.68 -4.67
CA ILE A 217 -7.77 0.86 -3.80
C ILE A 217 -9.28 0.98 -4.06
N PRO A 218 -9.87 2.16 -4.32
CA PRO A 218 -11.30 2.27 -4.62
C PRO A 218 -11.74 1.48 -5.86
N THR A 219 -10.81 1.19 -6.78
CA THR A 219 -11.08 0.43 -8.01
C THR A 219 -10.99 -1.09 -7.79
N VAL A 220 -10.27 -1.54 -6.76
CA VAL A 220 -10.06 -2.96 -6.45
C VAL A 220 -11.21 -3.50 -5.60
N LYS A 221 -11.74 -4.67 -5.98
CA LYS A 221 -12.84 -5.35 -5.27
C LYS A 221 -12.53 -6.82 -5.03
N ILE A 222 -13.07 -7.36 -3.95
CA ILE A 222 -13.00 -8.79 -3.63
C ILE A 222 -13.62 -9.60 -4.78
N GLY A 223 -12.94 -10.67 -5.19
CA GLY A 223 -13.33 -11.56 -6.29
C GLY A 223 -12.81 -11.15 -7.67
N MET A 224 -12.11 -10.01 -7.81
CA MET A 224 -11.51 -9.63 -9.08
C MET A 224 -10.42 -10.63 -9.51
N PRO A 225 -10.35 -10.99 -10.80
CA PRO A 225 -9.32 -11.87 -11.31
C PRO A 225 -7.95 -11.17 -11.28
N ALA A 226 -6.92 -11.95 -10.98
CA ALA A 226 -5.55 -11.47 -10.93
C ALA A 226 -4.60 -12.48 -11.58
N THR A 227 -3.61 -11.96 -12.27
CA THR A 227 -2.49 -12.73 -12.80
C THR A 227 -1.29 -12.49 -11.90
N ILE A 228 -0.64 -13.56 -11.47
CA ILE A 228 0.52 -13.55 -10.58
C ILE A 228 1.70 -14.10 -11.38
N SER A 229 2.79 -13.34 -11.42
CA SER A 229 4.08 -13.77 -11.93
C SER A 229 5.04 -13.93 -10.76
N LEU A 230 5.77 -15.04 -10.70
CA LEU A 230 6.78 -15.26 -9.66
C LEU A 230 8.17 -15.03 -10.25
N ASP A 231 9.00 -14.25 -9.56
CA ASP A 231 10.37 -13.94 -10.02
C ASP A 231 11.21 -15.22 -10.24
N ALA A 232 10.97 -16.23 -9.41
CA ALA A 232 11.65 -17.52 -9.48
C ALA A 232 11.15 -18.41 -10.64
N LEU A 233 9.96 -18.16 -11.17
CA LEU A 233 9.30 -18.95 -12.21
C LEU A 233 8.71 -18.03 -13.30
N PRO A 234 9.54 -17.32 -14.07
CA PRO A 234 9.08 -16.29 -15.02
C PRO A 234 8.30 -16.84 -16.20
N ASP A 235 8.46 -18.13 -16.53
CA ASP A 235 7.77 -18.77 -17.65
C ASP A 235 6.37 -19.30 -17.29
N THR A 236 5.96 -19.17 -16.02
CA THR A 236 4.68 -19.69 -15.52
C THR A 236 3.82 -18.58 -14.95
N GLU A 237 2.67 -18.34 -15.58
CA GLU A 237 1.64 -17.44 -15.06
C GLU A 237 0.71 -18.19 -14.10
N PHE A 238 0.58 -17.67 -12.89
CA PHE A 238 -0.35 -18.18 -11.89
C PHE A 238 -1.63 -17.35 -11.92
N LYS A 239 -2.77 -18.02 -11.85
CA LYS A 239 -4.08 -17.35 -11.77
C LYS A 239 -4.56 -17.29 -10.34
N GLY A 240 -5.17 -16.18 -9.98
CA GLY A 240 -5.74 -15.97 -8.66
C GLY A 240 -6.91 -14.99 -8.67
N SER A 241 -7.41 -14.72 -7.47
CA SER A 241 -8.45 -13.72 -7.26
C SER A 241 -8.26 -13.00 -5.93
N VAL A 242 -8.72 -11.75 -5.86
CA VAL A 242 -8.64 -10.94 -4.64
C VAL A 242 -9.54 -11.55 -3.56
N THR A 243 -8.97 -11.98 -2.44
CA THR A 243 -9.70 -12.59 -1.33
C THR A 243 -9.93 -11.61 -0.19
N LYS A 244 -8.99 -10.70 0.06
CA LYS A 244 -9.04 -9.73 1.15
C LYS A 244 -8.38 -8.42 0.76
N ILE A 245 -8.95 -7.32 1.25
CA ILE A 245 -8.38 -5.97 1.12
C ILE A 245 -8.27 -5.42 2.54
N ALA A 246 -7.08 -5.00 2.95
CA ALA A 246 -6.86 -4.39 4.24
C ALA A 246 -7.64 -3.07 4.34
N LYS A 247 -8.25 -2.82 5.49
CA LYS A 247 -8.95 -1.56 5.78
C LYS A 247 -8.01 -0.48 6.33
N GLU A 248 -6.81 -0.89 6.73
CA GLU A 248 -5.77 -0.03 7.28
C GLU A 248 -4.59 -0.07 6.32
N GLY A 249 -4.13 1.11 5.91
CA GLY A 249 -2.93 1.27 5.09
C GLY A 249 -1.70 1.51 5.96
N THR A 250 -0.53 1.21 5.43
CA THR A 250 0.76 1.56 6.00
C THR A 250 1.36 2.73 5.24
N VAL A 251 1.94 3.70 5.95
CA VAL A 251 2.62 4.84 5.31
C VAL A 251 4.11 4.56 5.31
N SER A 252 4.69 4.45 4.12
CA SER A 252 6.13 4.23 3.94
C SER A 252 6.69 5.34 3.07
N ASN A 253 7.67 6.09 3.61
CA ASN A 253 8.30 7.22 2.91
C ASN A 253 7.31 8.27 2.36
N GLY A 254 6.16 8.46 3.02
CA GLY A 254 5.12 9.39 2.60
C GLY A 254 4.17 8.86 1.52
N VAL A 255 4.29 7.60 1.12
CA VAL A 255 3.33 6.91 0.24
C VAL A 255 2.45 5.99 1.09
N SER A 256 1.14 6.12 0.94
CA SER A 256 0.14 5.26 1.59
C SER A 256 -0.05 3.99 0.77
N LEU A 257 0.23 2.83 1.37
CA LEU A 257 0.10 1.51 0.74
C LEU A 257 -0.90 0.66 1.52
N PHE A 258 -1.72 -0.10 0.81
CA PHE A 258 -2.70 -1.01 1.38
C PHE A 258 -2.41 -2.44 0.95
N ASP A 259 -2.48 -3.36 1.91
CA ASP A 259 -2.28 -4.78 1.64
C ASP A 259 -3.52 -5.39 1.00
N VAL A 260 -3.35 -5.95 -0.19
CA VAL A 260 -4.35 -6.73 -0.90
C VAL A 260 -3.88 -8.18 -0.95
N THR A 261 -4.71 -9.08 -0.42
CA THR A 261 -4.44 -10.52 -0.46
C THR A 261 -5.11 -11.13 -1.68
N VAL A 262 -4.32 -11.82 -2.49
CA VAL A 262 -4.76 -12.52 -3.70
C VAL A 262 -4.53 -14.01 -3.51
N GLY A 263 -5.61 -14.79 -3.49
CA GLY A 263 -5.54 -16.24 -3.37
C GLY A 263 -5.12 -16.89 -4.69
N LEU A 264 -4.15 -17.80 -4.64
CA LEU A 264 -3.69 -18.55 -5.81
C LEU A 264 -4.66 -19.70 -6.07
N THR A 265 -5.18 -19.78 -7.30
CA THR A 265 -6.01 -20.91 -7.76
C THR A 265 -5.14 -22.07 -8.21
N THR A 266 -3.98 -21.76 -8.80
CA THR A 266 -2.93 -22.72 -9.14
C THR A 266 -1.73 -22.41 -8.25
N SER A 267 -1.23 -23.39 -7.51
CA SER A 267 -0.11 -23.23 -6.58
C SER A 267 1.07 -24.18 -6.87
N GLU A 268 1.00 -24.97 -7.95
CA GLU A 268 2.02 -25.96 -8.29
C GLU A 268 3.38 -25.29 -8.55
N GLY A 269 4.39 -25.63 -7.75
CA GLY A 269 5.73 -25.04 -7.84
C GLY A 269 5.91 -23.71 -7.11
N ALA A 270 4.83 -23.06 -6.64
CA ALA A 270 4.92 -21.87 -5.82
C ALA A 270 5.30 -22.25 -4.37
N LEU A 271 6.26 -21.53 -3.78
CA LEU A 271 6.67 -21.72 -2.38
C LEU A 271 6.45 -20.43 -1.59
N VAL A 272 6.10 -20.59 -0.32
CA VAL A 272 5.99 -19.49 0.63
C VAL A 272 7.34 -18.76 0.73
N GLY A 273 7.29 -17.43 0.73
CA GLY A 273 8.45 -16.56 0.77
C GLY A 273 9.01 -16.14 -0.59
N MET A 274 8.51 -16.69 -1.71
CA MET A 274 8.88 -16.20 -3.05
C MET A 274 8.36 -14.77 -3.29
N SER A 275 9.15 -13.96 -3.99
CA SER A 275 8.70 -12.67 -4.52
C SER A 275 7.72 -12.88 -5.67
N ALA A 276 6.71 -12.03 -5.73
CA ALA A 276 5.65 -12.10 -6.72
C ALA A 276 5.26 -10.69 -7.20
N GLU A 277 4.92 -10.59 -8.47
CA GLU A 277 4.25 -9.44 -9.06
C GLU A 277 2.82 -9.83 -9.41
N VAL A 278 1.85 -9.05 -8.95
CA VAL A 278 0.43 -9.32 -9.18
C VAL A 278 -0.17 -8.20 -9.98
N SER A 279 -0.88 -8.56 -11.04
CA SER A 279 -1.68 -7.66 -11.86
C SER A 279 -3.16 -8.01 -11.66
N VAL A 280 -3.89 -7.12 -10.97
CA VAL A 280 -5.34 -7.27 -10.73
C VAL A 280 -6.10 -6.58 -11.84
N THR A 281 -7.00 -7.28 -12.52
CA THR A 281 -7.84 -6.68 -13.56
C THR A 281 -9.07 -6.00 -12.93
N THR A 282 -9.13 -4.67 -12.99
CA THR A 282 -10.20 -3.87 -12.37
C THR A 282 -11.34 -3.56 -13.33
N ALA A 283 -11.05 -3.45 -14.62
CA ALA A 283 -12.05 -3.30 -15.68
C ALA A 283 -11.55 -3.91 -17.00
N GLU A 284 -12.47 -4.50 -17.76
CA GLU A 284 -12.21 -5.01 -19.12
C GLU A 284 -13.37 -4.61 -20.02
N LYS A 285 -13.06 -4.03 -21.19
CA LYS A 285 -14.02 -3.84 -22.27
C LYS A 285 -13.43 -4.31 -23.58
N LYS A 286 -14.24 -5.04 -24.35
CA LYS A 286 -13.88 -5.58 -25.66
C LYS A 286 -14.53 -4.80 -26.78
N ASP A 287 -13.86 -4.76 -27.93
CA ASP A 287 -14.34 -4.14 -29.17
C ASP A 287 -14.73 -2.65 -29.01
N VAL A 288 -13.93 -1.87 -28.27
CA VAL A 288 -14.16 -0.43 -28.05
C VAL A 288 -13.26 0.43 -28.94
N LEU A 289 -13.72 1.64 -29.30
CA LEU A 289 -12.89 2.60 -30.04
C LEU A 289 -11.79 3.13 -29.12
N THR A 290 -10.54 2.93 -29.52
CA THR A 290 -9.37 3.35 -28.74
C THR A 290 -8.59 4.43 -29.47
N VAL A 291 -8.05 5.36 -28.69
CA VAL A 291 -7.03 6.31 -29.14
C VAL A 291 -5.90 6.36 -28.12
N PRO A 292 -4.66 6.67 -28.52
CA PRO A 292 -3.58 6.89 -27.58
C PRO A 292 -3.95 8.01 -26.59
N ILE A 293 -3.63 7.82 -25.30
CA ILE A 293 -3.97 8.78 -24.24
C ILE A 293 -3.43 10.19 -24.53
N GLU A 294 -2.27 10.27 -25.18
CA GLU A 294 -1.62 11.51 -25.60
C GLU A 294 -2.45 12.34 -26.61
N ALA A 295 -3.35 11.70 -27.37
CA ALA A 295 -4.18 12.38 -28.36
C ALA A 295 -5.37 13.14 -27.73
N VAL A 296 -5.72 12.84 -26.48
CA VAL A 296 -6.83 13.45 -25.76
C VAL A 296 -6.35 14.60 -24.89
N GLN A 297 -6.93 15.78 -25.08
CA GLN A 297 -6.66 16.96 -24.26
C GLN A 297 -7.88 17.31 -23.41
N GLU A 298 -7.68 17.46 -22.11
CA GLU A 298 -8.68 18.03 -21.22
C GLU A 298 -8.62 19.56 -21.26
N ARG A 299 -9.75 20.22 -21.57
CA ARG A 299 -9.89 21.67 -21.49
C ARG A 299 -11.19 22.03 -20.77
N ASN A 300 -11.07 22.75 -19.65
CA ASN A 300 -12.22 23.19 -18.84
C ASN A 300 -13.17 22.03 -18.45
N GLY A 301 -12.62 20.87 -18.09
CA GLY A 301 -13.39 19.68 -17.71
C GLY A 301 -14.08 18.96 -18.88
N LYS A 302 -13.69 19.24 -20.14
CA LYS A 302 -14.16 18.53 -21.33
C LYS A 302 -12.99 17.93 -22.10
N TYR A 303 -13.15 16.69 -22.55
CA TYR A 303 -12.17 16.01 -23.38
C TYR A 303 -12.31 16.42 -24.84
N THR A 304 -11.18 16.75 -25.46
CA THR A 304 -11.12 17.20 -26.84
C THR A 304 -9.98 16.53 -27.58
N VAL A 305 -10.22 16.18 -28.84
CA VAL A 305 -9.24 15.55 -29.73
C VAL A 305 -9.08 16.43 -30.97
N SER A 306 -7.86 16.53 -31.48
CA SER A 306 -7.57 17.32 -32.69
C SER A 306 -7.44 16.41 -33.91
N LEU A 307 -8.20 16.65 -34.96
CA LEU A 307 -8.08 15.94 -36.24
C LEU A 307 -7.35 16.85 -37.25
N PRO A 308 -6.52 16.29 -38.14
CA PRO A 308 -5.93 17.06 -39.24
C PRO A 308 -7.04 17.45 -40.22
N LEU A 309 -7.03 18.68 -40.68
CA LEU A 309 -7.90 19.09 -41.77
C LEU A 309 -7.37 18.44 -43.05
N THR A 310 -7.95 17.30 -43.44
CA THR A 310 -7.71 16.73 -44.76
C THR A 310 -8.29 17.67 -45.82
N ALA A 311 -7.44 18.08 -46.77
CA ALA A 311 -7.83 18.84 -47.94
C ALA A 311 -8.73 17.98 -48.85
N GLY A 312 -10.03 17.90 -48.51
CA GLY A 312 -10.97 17.03 -49.22
C GLY A 312 -12.43 17.04 -48.75
N SER A 313 -12.83 17.88 -47.79
CA SER A 313 -14.25 18.03 -47.43
C SER A 313 -14.69 19.48 -47.54
N ALA A 314 -14.83 19.95 -48.77
CA ALA A 314 -15.58 21.16 -49.09
C ALA A 314 -17.07 20.80 -49.28
N GLY A 315 -17.95 21.46 -48.53
CA GLY A 315 -19.36 21.65 -48.89
C GLY A 315 -20.40 21.14 -47.88
N SER A 316 -20.97 22.04 -47.08
CA SER A 316 -22.29 22.58 -47.41
C SER A 316 -22.55 23.87 -46.61
N THR A 317 -22.93 24.89 -47.36
CA THR A 317 -23.41 26.17 -46.89
C THR A 317 -24.87 26.00 -46.49
N ASP A 318 -25.25 26.42 -45.29
CA ASP A 318 -26.64 26.82 -45.02
C ASP A 318 -26.65 28.18 -44.37
N SER A 319 -27.38 29.09 -45.00
CA SER A 319 -27.54 30.48 -44.65
C SER A 319 -29.02 30.83 -44.70
N SER A 320 -29.61 31.03 -43.52
CA SER A 320 -30.90 31.71 -43.30
C SER A 320 -30.75 32.50 -41.98
N LYS A 321 -30.65 33.84 -41.95
CA LYS A 321 -31.52 34.97 -42.34
C LYS A 321 -32.68 35.22 -41.37
N ALA A 322 -32.80 36.51 -40.97
CA ALA A 322 -33.89 37.23 -40.27
C ALA A 322 -33.68 37.40 -38.74
N SER A 323 -33.94 38.53 -38.07
CA SER A 323 -34.43 39.87 -38.46
C SER A 323 -34.53 40.77 -37.21
N SER A 324 -34.01 42.00 -37.32
CA SER A 324 -34.52 43.28 -36.80
C SER A 324 -35.37 43.32 -35.51
N GLU A 325 -34.81 43.86 -34.42
CA GLU A 325 -35.53 44.27 -33.22
C GLU A 325 -36.07 45.70 -33.32
N GLY A 326 -37.37 45.84 -33.03
CA GLY A 326 -38.09 47.09 -32.82
C GLY A 326 -38.27 47.42 -31.34
N GLN A 327 -38.66 48.68 -31.11
CA GLN A 327 -38.53 49.51 -29.91
C GLN A 327 -39.62 49.30 -28.81
N ALA A 328 -39.18 49.25 -27.53
CA ALA A 328 -39.77 49.75 -26.26
C ALA A 328 -41.15 49.22 -25.73
N PRO A 329 -41.59 49.51 -24.47
CA PRO A 329 -40.97 50.16 -23.28
C PRO A 329 -41.14 49.38 -21.93
N MET A 330 -40.67 50.00 -20.82
CA MET A 330 -40.74 49.58 -19.40
C MET A 330 -42.17 49.38 -18.83
N PRO A 331 -42.34 48.84 -17.59
CA PRO A 331 -42.33 49.75 -16.44
C PRO A 331 -41.62 49.23 -15.16
N SER A 332 -41.19 50.23 -14.40
CA SER A 332 -40.73 50.25 -13.03
C SER A 332 -41.84 50.05 -12.00
N GLY A 333 -41.56 49.34 -10.91
CA GLY A 333 -42.32 49.37 -9.66
C GLY A 333 -41.38 49.13 -8.47
N ALA A 334 -41.11 50.19 -7.70
CA ALA A 334 -40.45 50.17 -6.39
C ALA A 334 -41.50 49.97 -5.27
N PRO A 335 -41.23 50.18 -3.96
CA PRO A 335 -39.99 50.17 -3.17
C PRO A 335 -40.14 49.32 -1.87
N ASP A 336 -39.08 49.14 -1.07
CA ASP A 336 -39.05 49.70 0.30
C ASP A 336 -37.80 49.29 1.12
N ALA A 337 -37.39 50.26 1.94
CA ALA A 337 -36.15 50.36 2.69
C ALA A 337 -36.18 49.62 4.04
N ARG A 338 -34.98 49.38 4.61
CA ARG A 338 -34.59 49.79 5.98
C ARG A 338 -33.14 49.42 6.31
N ASP A 339 -32.42 50.42 6.81
CA ASP A 339 -31.44 50.45 7.93
C ASP A 339 -30.57 49.20 8.20
N GLY A 340 -29.26 49.26 8.37
CA GLY A 340 -28.33 50.34 8.67
C GLY A 340 -27.02 49.73 9.22
N ALA A 341 -26.05 50.59 9.52
CA ALA A 341 -24.78 50.35 10.26
C ALA A 341 -23.52 49.96 9.44
N MET A 342 -22.69 50.96 9.14
CA MET A 342 -21.22 50.88 9.21
C MET A 342 -20.79 51.19 10.66
N PRO A 343 -19.54 50.90 11.12
CA PRO A 343 -18.30 51.64 10.73
C PRO A 343 -17.07 50.68 10.73
N SER A 344 -15.79 50.99 10.50
CA SER A 344 -14.95 52.15 10.15
C SER A 344 -13.53 51.56 10.04
N GLY A 345 -12.69 52.03 9.12
CA GLY A 345 -11.26 51.70 9.16
C GLY A 345 -10.48 51.99 7.88
N ALA A 346 -10.32 53.26 7.56
CA ALA A 346 -9.20 53.80 6.77
C ALA A 346 -8.35 54.65 7.74
N PRO A 347 -7.04 54.94 7.53
CA PRO A 347 -6.43 55.40 6.27
C PRO A 347 -5.01 54.77 6.05
N ASP A 348 -4.18 54.99 5.02
CA ASP A 348 -3.80 56.18 4.25
C ASP A 348 -3.01 55.79 2.98
N ALA A 349 -2.85 56.77 2.11
CA ALA A 349 -2.38 56.79 0.73
C ALA A 349 -0.91 56.38 0.42
N ARG A 350 -0.67 56.00 -0.86
CA ARG A 350 0.40 56.41 -1.80
C ARG A 350 0.41 55.41 -2.97
N GLY A 351 0.12 55.76 -4.22
CA GLY A 351 0.91 56.63 -5.08
C GLY A 351 1.78 55.77 -6.01
N GLY A 352 1.37 55.56 -7.27
CA GLY A 352 2.14 54.78 -8.24
C GLY A 352 1.40 54.49 -9.55
N THR A 353 1.45 55.45 -10.47
CA THR A 353 1.07 55.32 -11.88
C THR A 353 2.08 54.52 -12.70
N MET A 354 1.57 53.94 -13.82
CA MET A 354 2.22 53.48 -15.07
C MET A 354 2.24 51.95 -15.29
N PRO A 355 2.34 51.44 -16.54
CA PRO A 355 1.67 51.89 -17.77
C PRO A 355 1.06 50.73 -18.60
N ASN A 356 0.12 51.11 -19.47
CA ASN A 356 -0.35 50.34 -20.62
C ASN A 356 0.84 49.90 -21.52
N GLY A 357 0.86 48.63 -21.93
CA GLY A 357 1.75 48.19 -23.03
C GLY A 357 2.28 46.77 -22.93
N ALA A 358 1.42 45.76 -22.81
CA ALA A 358 1.79 44.39 -23.17
C ALA A 358 0.85 43.93 -24.27
N ALA A 359 1.33 44.09 -25.51
CA ALA A 359 0.72 43.50 -26.69
C ALA A 359 0.55 42.00 -26.44
N GLY A 360 -0.71 41.57 -26.30
CA GLY A 360 -1.05 40.16 -26.33
C GLY A 360 -0.62 39.60 -27.67
N THR A 361 0.45 38.81 -27.66
CA THR A 361 0.79 37.89 -28.73
C THR A 361 -0.38 36.93 -28.85
N ARG A 362 -1.34 37.27 -29.72
CA ARG A 362 -2.36 36.33 -30.18
C ARG A 362 -1.59 35.19 -30.84
N ASN A 363 -1.56 34.05 -30.15
CA ASN A 363 -1.09 32.82 -30.75
C ASN A 363 -1.95 32.58 -31.99
N ARG A 364 -1.34 32.82 -33.15
CA ARG A 364 -1.98 32.71 -34.45
C ARG A 364 -2.33 31.24 -34.61
N GLY A 365 -3.62 30.94 -34.60
CA GLY A 365 -4.13 29.57 -34.64
C GLY A 365 -3.44 28.76 -35.73
N ASN A 366 -2.97 27.57 -35.35
CA ASN A 366 -2.56 26.56 -36.30
C ASN A 366 -3.80 26.18 -37.11
N SER A 367 -3.97 26.78 -38.30
CA SER A 367 -5.18 26.74 -39.13
C SER A 367 -5.45 25.39 -39.80
N ASN A 368 -4.73 24.33 -39.41
CA ASN A 368 -4.76 23.02 -40.07
C ASN A 368 -5.35 21.91 -39.19
N GLN A 369 -6.03 22.25 -38.08
CA GLN A 369 -6.56 21.26 -37.15
C GLN A 369 -8.00 21.59 -36.75
N ARG A 370 -8.86 20.56 -36.70
CA ARG A 370 -10.22 20.65 -36.18
C ARG A 370 -10.27 19.99 -34.81
N THR A 371 -10.64 20.75 -33.79
CA THR A 371 -10.89 20.19 -32.45
C THR A 371 -12.31 19.63 -32.37
N VAL A 372 -12.43 18.38 -31.93
CA VAL A 372 -13.69 17.67 -31.72
C VAL A 372 -13.82 17.36 -30.23
N SER A 373 -14.99 17.65 -29.65
CA SER A 373 -15.29 17.23 -28.28
C SER A 373 -15.62 15.76 -28.29
N VAL A 374 -15.03 15.01 -27.36
CA VAL A 374 -15.25 13.56 -27.22
C VAL A 374 -15.74 13.24 -25.83
N GLU A 375 -16.47 12.14 -25.72
CA GLU A 375 -16.80 11.49 -24.44
C GLU A 375 -15.89 10.29 -24.29
N VAL A 376 -15.21 10.20 -23.15
CA VAL A 376 -14.22 9.15 -22.89
C VAL A 376 -14.74 8.17 -21.85
N GLY A 377 -14.28 6.92 -21.96
CA GLY A 377 -14.64 5.84 -21.06
C GLY A 377 -13.46 5.39 -20.19
N ILE A 378 -13.27 4.08 -20.08
CA ILE A 378 -12.11 3.54 -19.35
C ILE A 378 -10.81 3.83 -20.11
N HIS A 379 -9.69 3.88 -19.40
CA HIS A 379 -8.37 4.12 -19.98
C HIS A 379 -7.33 3.26 -19.26
N ASP A 380 -6.35 2.80 -20.02
CA ASP A 380 -5.11 2.21 -19.50
C ASP A 380 -3.96 3.22 -19.63
N GLU A 381 -2.73 2.80 -19.35
CA GLU A 381 -1.55 3.66 -19.43
C GLU A 381 -1.24 4.19 -20.85
N SER A 382 -1.75 3.52 -21.89
CA SER A 382 -1.43 3.78 -23.29
C SER A 382 -2.60 4.38 -24.08
N SER A 383 -3.83 3.98 -23.75
CA SER A 383 -5.00 4.09 -24.60
C SER A 383 -6.24 4.45 -23.79
N ILE A 384 -7.14 5.20 -24.41
CA ILE A 384 -8.41 5.64 -23.83
C ILE A 384 -9.58 5.25 -24.73
N GLU A 385 -10.66 4.76 -24.10
CA GLU A 385 -11.93 4.47 -24.76
C GLU A 385 -12.60 5.76 -25.20
N ILE A 386 -13.06 5.82 -26.44
CA ILE A 386 -13.92 6.87 -26.97
C ILE A 386 -15.34 6.34 -27.06
N VAL A 387 -16.22 6.86 -26.20
CA VAL A 387 -17.65 6.50 -26.15
C VAL A 387 -18.41 7.23 -27.26
N SER A 388 -18.08 8.50 -27.50
CA SER A 388 -18.71 9.30 -28.56
C SER A 388 -17.81 10.42 -29.07
N GLY A 389 -18.05 10.84 -30.32
CA GLY A 389 -17.38 11.99 -30.95
C GLY A 389 -16.37 11.66 -32.05
N LEU A 390 -15.94 10.41 -32.18
CA LEU A 390 -15.05 9.93 -33.26
C LEU A 390 -15.59 8.65 -33.89
N ASN A 391 -15.17 8.35 -35.12
CA ASN A 391 -15.46 7.11 -35.81
C ASN A 391 -14.19 6.26 -35.99
N GLU A 392 -14.38 4.96 -36.19
CA GLU A 392 -13.30 4.06 -36.59
C GLU A 392 -12.63 4.54 -37.88
N GLY A 393 -11.29 4.57 -37.90
CA GLY A 393 -10.49 5.02 -39.03
C GLY A 393 -10.20 6.53 -39.06
N ASP A 394 -10.77 7.32 -38.15
CA ASP A 394 -10.43 8.76 -38.04
C ASP A 394 -8.94 8.92 -37.66
N LYS A 395 -8.28 9.96 -38.19
CA LYS A 395 -6.90 10.30 -37.82
C LYS A 395 -6.91 11.38 -36.77
N VAL A 396 -6.31 11.10 -35.61
CA VAL A 396 -6.18 12.03 -34.49
C VAL A 396 -4.74 12.49 -34.37
N ILE A 397 -4.52 13.74 -33.96
CA ILE A 397 -3.20 14.35 -33.86
C ILE A 397 -2.68 14.16 -32.44
N ILE A 398 -1.46 13.64 -32.34
CA ILE A 398 -0.70 13.57 -31.09
C ILE A 398 0.05 14.89 -30.90
N PRO A 399 -0.24 15.68 -29.87
CA PRO A 399 0.45 16.94 -29.60
C PRO A 399 1.92 16.67 -29.29
N THR A 400 2.84 17.31 -30.01
CA THR A 400 4.26 17.27 -29.65
C THR A 400 4.54 18.32 -28.57
N VAL A 401 4.89 17.90 -27.36
CA VAL A 401 5.41 18.81 -26.33
C VAL A 401 6.83 19.25 -26.68
N ILE A 402 6.98 20.42 -27.31
CA ILE A 402 8.30 21.03 -27.53
C ILE A 402 8.73 21.70 -26.23
N SER A 403 9.59 21.04 -25.44
CA SER A 403 10.27 21.69 -24.29
C SER A 403 11.20 22.79 -24.78
N THR A 404 10.78 24.05 -24.63
CA THR A 404 11.65 25.21 -24.87
C THR A 404 12.72 25.27 -23.79
N LYS A 405 13.95 24.85 -24.08
CA LYS A 405 15.12 25.17 -23.25
C LYS A 405 15.35 26.68 -23.28
N THR A 406 15.04 27.38 -22.19
CA THR A 406 15.45 28.77 -21.96
C THR A 406 16.97 28.78 -21.81
N GLY A 407 17.69 29.21 -22.85
CA GLY A 407 19.12 29.47 -22.79
C GLY A 407 19.38 30.79 -22.06
N THR A 408 19.91 30.71 -20.84
CA THR A 408 20.39 31.87 -20.09
C THR A 408 21.64 32.42 -20.78
N THR A 409 21.54 33.62 -21.36
CA THR A 409 22.70 34.35 -21.90
C THR A 409 23.51 34.92 -20.73
N SER A 410 24.71 34.39 -20.51
CA SER A 410 25.70 34.97 -19.61
C SER A 410 26.32 36.20 -20.28
N THR A 411 25.98 37.39 -19.78
CA THR A 411 26.64 38.65 -20.15
C THR A 411 28.04 38.68 -19.56
N GLU A 412 29.03 38.49 -20.42
CA GLU A 412 30.45 38.64 -20.15
C GLU A 412 30.80 40.13 -20.02
N MET A 413 31.11 40.57 -18.80
CA MET A 413 31.53 41.95 -18.53
C MET A 413 33.06 42.00 -18.44
N GLN A 414 33.69 42.52 -19.48
CA GLN A 414 35.10 42.92 -19.50
C GLN A 414 35.37 43.95 -18.39
N MET A 415 36.31 43.65 -17.49
CA MET A 415 37.04 44.69 -16.76
C MET A 415 38.54 44.55 -16.92
N GLN A 416 39.12 45.69 -17.24
CA GLN A 416 40.47 45.95 -17.71
C GLN A 416 41.36 46.37 -16.54
N GLY A 417 42.46 45.64 -16.34
CA GLY A 417 43.79 46.14 -15.95
C GLY A 417 44.03 46.68 -14.54
N GLY A 418 45.05 46.15 -13.84
CA GLY A 418 45.64 46.86 -12.69
C GLY A 418 46.58 46.11 -11.75
N MET A 419 47.74 45.67 -12.24
CA MET A 419 49.07 45.88 -11.58
C MET A 419 49.46 45.17 -10.26
N GLY A 420 50.49 44.31 -10.38
CA GLY A 420 51.57 44.05 -9.39
C GLY A 420 51.22 43.05 -8.27
N GLY A 421 51.99 42.00 -7.96
CA GLY A 421 53.37 41.66 -8.26
C GLY A 421 54.01 41.08 -6.99
N MET A 422 54.78 39.98 -7.14
CA MET A 422 55.92 39.56 -6.31
C MET A 422 55.73 38.48 -5.22
N GLY A 423 56.51 37.39 -5.41
CA GLY A 423 57.07 36.51 -4.37
C GLY A 423 56.15 35.36 -3.92
N GLY A 424 56.57 34.11 -3.81
CA GLY A 424 57.89 33.49 -3.77
C GLY A 424 57.70 32.11 -3.13
N ALA A 425 58.47 31.12 -3.59
CA ALA A 425 58.41 29.73 -3.17
C ALA A 425 58.72 29.50 -1.67
N GLY A 426 58.23 28.39 -1.11
CA GLY A 426 58.68 27.93 0.20
C GLY A 426 57.99 26.65 0.71
N PHE A 427 58.70 25.53 0.61
CA PHE A 427 58.45 24.27 1.30
C PHE A 427 58.40 24.43 2.83
N GLY A 428 57.71 23.52 3.53
CA GLY A 428 58.07 23.12 4.90
C GLY A 428 56.89 22.85 5.83
N GLY A 429 56.76 21.60 6.28
CA GLY A 429 55.76 21.19 7.26
C GLY A 429 56.04 21.64 8.70
N GLY A 430 55.06 21.41 9.58
CA GLY A 430 55.14 21.62 11.02
C GLY A 430 53.76 21.82 11.62
N GLY A 431 53.37 20.96 12.56
CA GLY A 431 52.05 20.92 13.16
C GLY A 431 51.79 21.89 14.32
N PHE A 432 50.62 21.64 14.92
CA PHE A 432 50.03 22.19 16.16
C PHE A 432 49.48 23.62 16.12
N SER A 433 48.16 23.78 16.35
CA SER A 433 47.63 24.36 17.60
C SER A 433 46.14 24.70 17.48
N GLY A 434 45.39 24.32 18.53
CA GLY A 434 44.21 25.03 19.05
C GLY A 434 42.89 24.82 18.29
N GLY A 435 41.79 24.42 18.91
CA GLY A 435 41.40 24.52 20.31
C GLY A 435 39.99 25.08 20.36
N GLY A 436 39.09 24.45 21.12
CA GLY A 436 37.72 24.94 21.27
C GLY A 436 36.74 23.98 21.93
N GLY A 437 37.17 23.27 22.97
CA GLY A 437 36.28 22.62 23.93
C GLY A 437 36.23 23.45 25.21
N PHE A 438 35.03 23.85 25.62
CA PHE A 438 34.68 24.36 26.95
C PHE A 438 33.29 23.78 27.27
N SER A 439 33.16 22.94 28.32
CA SER A 439 32.99 23.32 29.75
C SER A 439 31.54 23.73 30.01
N GLY A 440 30.80 23.23 31.00
CA GLY A 440 31.16 22.48 32.20
C GLY A 440 30.15 22.81 33.30
N GLY A 441 30.11 21.99 34.36
CA GLY A 441 29.46 22.28 35.65
C GLY A 441 28.30 21.34 36.00
N GLY A 442 28.29 20.63 37.12
CA GLY A 442 29.19 20.71 38.27
C GLY A 442 28.89 19.61 39.30
N THR A 443 29.95 19.27 40.03
CA THR A 443 30.06 18.34 41.14
C THR A 443 29.76 18.99 42.50
N GLY A 444 29.36 18.16 43.46
CA GLY A 444 29.45 18.39 44.92
C GLY A 444 28.16 17.98 45.61
N GLY A 445 28.10 17.14 46.64
CA GLY A 445 29.11 16.57 47.51
C GLY A 445 28.48 16.37 48.90
N THR A 446 28.84 15.26 49.57
CA THR A 446 28.78 15.01 51.03
C THR A 446 27.44 14.69 51.71
N GLY A 447 27.46 13.60 52.50
CA GLY A 447 26.91 13.60 53.86
C GLY A 447 25.99 12.43 54.28
N GLY A 448 26.53 11.48 55.05
CA GLY A 448 25.84 10.93 56.23
C GLY A 448 25.15 9.56 56.15
N ALA A 449 25.84 8.53 56.68
CA ALA A 449 25.21 7.43 57.43
C ALA A 449 24.83 7.94 58.87
N PRO A 450 24.24 7.16 59.82
CA PRO A 450 23.91 5.73 59.81
C PRO A 450 22.56 5.33 60.48
N GLY A 451 22.23 4.03 60.45
CA GLY A 451 21.70 3.31 61.61
C GLY A 451 20.24 2.82 61.58
N GLY A 452 20.05 1.55 61.94
CA GLY A 452 18.75 1.03 62.42
C GLY A 452 18.49 -0.43 62.07
N GLY A 453 18.95 -1.36 62.92
CA GLY A 453 18.66 -2.79 62.82
C GLY A 453 17.36 -3.23 63.51
N GLY A 454 17.09 -4.53 63.41
CA GLY A 454 16.01 -5.29 64.08
C GLY A 454 15.31 -6.19 63.06
N GLY A 455 15.44 -7.52 63.06
CA GLY A 455 15.51 -8.45 64.19
C GLY A 455 14.09 -8.98 64.44
N GLY A 456 13.81 -10.24 64.08
CA GLY A 456 12.49 -10.83 64.30
C GLY A 456 12.33 -12.24 63.73
N SER A 457 12.96 -13.21 64.38
CA SER A 457 12.61 -14.63 64.28
C SER A 457 11.21 -14.87 64.86
N ARG A 458 10.41 -15.71 64.20
CA ARG A 458 9.52 -16.68 64.83
C ARG A 458 9.40 -17.91 63.95
#